data_AF-A0A1X0IN34-F1
#
_entry.id   AF-A0A1X0IN34-F1
#
_cell.length_a   1.000
_cell.length_b   1.000
_cell.length_c   1.000
_cell.angle_alpha   90.00
_cell.angle_beta   90.00
_cell.angle_gamma   90.00
#
_symmetry.space_group_name_H-M   'P 1'
#
loop_
_entity.id
_entity.type
_entity.pdbx_description
1 polymer ?
#
loop_
_entity_poly.entity_id
_entity_poly.type
_entity_poly.pdbx_seq_one_letter_code
_entity_poly.pdbx_strand_id
1 'polypeptide(L)'
;MAEAFSVDLDRLADIVERMASYQTVVDSMLEECDAVVANLHAQWEGAASESHAAVHKQWKEGADMMRNALSQLRSAGQHAHTSYSGAVEANLKIWG
;
A
#
# COMPACT_ATOMS: atom_id res chain seq x y z
N MET A 1 -23.49 -10.85 -25.41
CA MET A 1 -23.79 -10.02 -24.23
C MET A 1 -22.48 -9.82 -23.51
N ALA A 2 -22.03 -8.57 -23.34
CA ALA A 2 -20.83 -8.33 -22.54
C ALA A 2 -21.17 -8.73 -21.10
N GLU A 3 -20.47 -9.71 -20.54
CA GLU A 3 -20.54 -10.00 -19.11
C GLU A 3 -20.22 -8.68 -18.39
N ALA A 4 -21.19 -8.18 -17.62
CA ALA A 4 -20.96 -7.02 -16.77
C ALA A 4 -19.89 -7.43 -15.77
N PHE A 5 -18.67 -6.92 -15.97
CA PHE A 5 -17.56 -7.11 -15.07
C PHE A 5 -17.92 -6.39 -13.75
N SER A 6 -18.61 -7.11 -12.86
CA SER A 6 -18.94 -6.63 -11.52
C SER A 6 -17.72 -6.85 -10.64
N VAL A 7 -17.05 -5.76 -10.29
CA VAL A 7 -16.02 -5.80 -9.26
C VAL A 7 -16.73 -5.93 -7.91
N ASP A 8 -16.40 -6.99 -7.18
CA ASP A 8 -16.77 -7.13 -5.78
C ASP A 8 -15.97 -6.10 -4.96
N LEU A 9 -16.63 -4.99 -4.63
CA LEU A 9 -16.01 -3.84 -3.98
C LEU A 9 -15.64 -4.12 -2.53
N ASP A 10 -16.37 -5.03 -1.86
CA ASP A 10 -16.07 -5.45 -0.49
C ASP A 10 -14.81 -6.32 -0.48
N ARG A 11 -14.71 -7.26 -1.41
CA ARG A 11 -13.50 -8.06 -1.59
C ARG A 11 -12.28 -7.22 -1.97
N LEU A 12 -12.47 -6.17 -2.77
CA LEU A 12 -11.40 -5.23 -3.08
C LEU A 12 -10.93 -4.49 -1.82
N ALA A 13 -11.86 -4.01 -0.99
CA ALA A 13 -11.54 -3.36 0.27
C ALA A 13 -10.77 -4.29 1.22
N ASP A 14 -11.19 -5.55 1.35
CA ASP A 14 -10.50 -6.56 2.16
C ASP A 14 -9.05 -6.80 1.70
N ILE A 15 -8.82 -6.89 0.39
CA ILE A 15 -7.46 -7.07 -0.17
C ILE A 15 -6.60 -5.84 0.15
N VAL A 16 -7.16 -4.64 0.00
CA VAL A 16 -6.47 -3.38 0.30
C VAL A 16 -6.09 -3.30 1.79
N GLU A 17 -6.98 -3.69 2.71
CA GLU A 17 -6.66 -3.70 4.15
C GLU A 17 -5.59 -4.74 4.53
N ARG A 18 -5.61 -5.91 3.88
CA ARG A 18 -4.55 -6.90 4.05
C ARG A 18 -3.19 -6.40 3.55
N MET A 19 -3.17 -5.70 2.41
CA MET A 19 -1.96 -5.08 1.89
C MET A 19 -1.44 -3.96 2.82
N ALA A 20 -2.34 -3.18 3.42
CA ALA A 20 -1.97 -2.19 4.43
C ALA A 20 -1.31 -2.80 5.66
N SER A 21 -1.88 -3.89 6.16
CA SER A 21 -1.34 -4.62 7.30
C SER A 21 0.06 -5.17 7.01
N TYR A 22 0.25 -5.74 5.82
CA TYR A 22 1.56 -6.21 5.37
C TYR A 22 2.57 -5.06 5.26
N GLN A 23 2.15 -3.91 4.74
CA GLN A 23 3.01 -2.75 4.63
C GLN A 23 3.52 -2.26 5.99
N THR A 24 2.69 -2.24 7.03
CA THR A 24 3.12 -1.90 8.39
C THR A 24 4.20 -2.84 8.91
N VAL A 25 4.13 -4.14 8.59
CA VAL A 25 5.17 -5.11 8.96
C VAL A 25 6.49 -4.79 8.24
N VAL A 26 6.44 -4.49 6.94
CA VAL A 26 7.64 -4.11 6.16
C VAL A 26 8.28 -2.84 6.71
N ASP A 27 7.47 -1.83 7.04
CA ASP A 27 7.97 -0.58 7.61
C ASP A 27 8.71 -0.81 8.95
N SER A 28 8.13 -1.62 9.85
CA SER A 28 8.74 -1.98 11.12
C SER A 28 10.09 -2.70 10.93
N MET A 29 10.19 -3.61 9.96
CA MET A 29 11.43 -4.31 9.66
C MET A 29 12.52 -3.35 9.14
N LEU A 30 12.13 -2.37 8.32
CA LEU A 30 13.06 -1.35 7.82
C LEU A 30 13.57 -0.45 8.93
N GLU A 31 12.71 -0.05 9.87
CA GLU A 31 13.07 0.75 11.04
C GLU A 31 14.03 0.00 11.98
N GLU A 32 13.82 -1.30 12.19
CA GLU A 32 14.76 -2.14 12.94
C GLU A 32 16.12 -2.24 12.24
N CYS A 33 16.13 -2.46 10.92
CA CYS A 33 17.36 -2.44 10.13
C CYS A 33 18.08 -1.09 10.23
N ASP A 34 17.35 0.03 10.17
CA ASP A 34 17.89 1.38 10.36
C ASP A 34 18.61 1.54 11.70
N ALA A 35 17.97 1.09 12.78
CA ALA A 35 18.53 1.20 14.12
C ALA A 35 19.82 0.38 14.28
N VAL A 36 19.83 -0.85 13.72
CA VAL A 36 21.02 -1.72 13.73
C VAL A 36 22.15 -1.10 12.92
N VAL A 37 21.86 -0.60 11.72
CA VAL A 37 22.85 0.05 10.85
C VAL A 37 23.43 1.30 11.51
N ALA A 38 22.59 2.17 12.05
CA ALA A 38 23.02 3.39 12.73
C ALA A 38 23.96 3.09 13.92
N ASN A 39 23.68 2.02 14.68
CA ASN A 39 24.55 1.57 15.76
C ASN A 39 25.89 1.02 15.25
N LEU A 40 25.89 0.28 14.12
CA LEU A 40 27.07 -0.38 13.58
C LEU A 40 28.04 0.58 12.87
N HIS A 41 27.54 1.66 12.27
CA HIS A 41 28.36 2.69 11.60
C HIS A 41 29.26 3.48 12.55
N ALA A 42 29.09 3.37 13.88
CA ALA A 42 30.03 3.94 14.84
C ALA A 42 31.43 3.30 14.76
N GLN A 43 31.56 2.11 14.16
CA GLN A 43 32.81 1.35 14.06
C GLN A 43 33.09 0.81 12.65
N TRP A 44 32.16 0.97 11.70
CA TRP A 44 32.22 0.36 10.36
C TRP A 44 32.24 1.39 9.23
N GLU A 45 33.43 1.66 8.70
CA GLU A 45 33.68 2.51 7.53
C GLU A 45 34.16 1.69 6.32
N GLY A 46 34.03 2.26 5.11
CA GLY A 46 34.53 1.71 3.85
C GLY A 46 33.46 1.25 2.86
N ALA A 47 33.89 0.75 1.69
CA ALA A 47 33.03 0.45 0.54
C ALA A 47 31.87 -0.52 0.83
N ALA A 48 32.01 -1.42 1.81
CA ALA A 48 30.94 -2.32 2.23
C ALA A 48 29.78 -1.59 2.92
N SER A 49 30.06 -0.56 3.72
CA SER A 49 28.99 0.20 4.40
C SER A 49 28.31 1.20 3.45
N GLU A 50 29.03 1.74 2.47
CA GLU A 50 28.44 2.51 1.36
C GLU A 50 27.50 1.66 0.49
N SER A 51 27.91 0.44 0.12
CA SER A 51 27.06 -0.49 -0.64
C SER A 51 25.81 -0.88 0.13
N HIS A 52 25.93 -1.08 1.45
CA HIS A 52 24.78 -1.38 2.30
C HIS A 52 23.81 -0.19 2.38
N ALA A 53 24.32 1.03 2.58
CA ALA A 53 23.50 2.25 2.59
C ALA A 53 22.74 2.44 1.27
N ALA A 54 23.37 2.12 0.13
CA ALA A 54 22.73 2.19 -1.19
C ALA A 54 21.57 1.17 -1.35
N VAL A 55 21.77 -0.08 -0.93
CA VAL A 55 20.71 -1.11 -0.96
C VAL A 55 19.57 -0.72 -0.02
N HIS A 56 19.90 -0.21 1.16
CA HIS A 56 18.91 0.26 2.12
C HIS A 56 18.06 1.42 1.59
N LYS A 57 18.68 2.37 0.89
CA LYS A 57 17.96 3.46 0.20
C LYS A 57 16.96 2.92 -0.82
N GLN A 58 17.34 1.92 -1.61
CA GLN A 58 16.44 1.29 -2.58
C GLN A 58 15.25 0.60 -1.90
N TRP A 59 15.47 -0.01 -0.74
CA TRP A 59 14.39 -0.65 0.03
C TRP A 59 13.40 0.38 0.59
N LYS A 60 13.90 1.52 1.09
CA LYS A 60 13.05 2.65 1.53
C LYS A 60 12.22 3.21 0.38
N GLU A 61 12.84 3.45 -0.78
CA GLU A 61 12.14 3.89 -1.98
C GLU A 61 11.05 2.89 -2.40
N GLY A 62 11.33 1.59 -2.33
CA GLY A 62 10.36 0.51 -2.55
C GLY A 62 9.16 0.57 -1.59
N ALA A 63 9.41 0.76 -0.30
CA ALA A 63 8.37 0.87 0.71
C ALA A 63 7.48 2.11 0.48
N ASP A 64 8.08 3.24 0.11
CA ASP A 64 7.34 4.46 -0.21
C ASP A 64 6.48 4.30 -1.47
N MET A 65 7.00 3.62 -2.49
CA MET A 65 6.20 3.28 -3.68
C MET A 65 4.99 2.42 -3.31
N MET A 66 5.15 1.41 -2.45
CA MET A 66 4.04 0.59 -1.96
C MET A 66 3.01 1.44 -1.19
N ARG A 67 3.46 2.39 -0.36
CA ARG A 67 2.59 3.31 0.39
C ARG A 67 1.72 4.14 -0.54
N ASN A 68 2.35 4.71 -1.55
CA ASN A 68 1.67 5.57 -2.51
C ASN A 68 0.69 4.78 -3.38
N ALA A 69 1.05 3.57 -3.81
CA ALA A 69 0.16 2.70 -4.58
C ALA A 69 -1.06 2.28 -3.75
N LEU A 70 -0.87 1.92 -2.48
CA LEU A 70 -1.95 1.52 -1.60
C LEU A 70 -2.92 2.68 -1.29
N SER A 71 -2.38 3.89 -1.09
CA SER A 71 -3.19 5.10 -0.90
C SER A 71 -4.09 5.38 -2.13
N GLN A 72 -3.52 5.23 -3.33
CA GLN A 72 -4.28 5.37 -4.58
C GLN A 72 -5.36 4.29 -4.72
N LEU A 73 -5.05 3.04 -4.38
CA LEU A 73 -6.03 1.94 -4.40
C LEU A 73 -7.18 2.18 -3.41
N ARG A 74 -6.89 2.66 -2.20
CA ARG A 74 -7.93 3.05 -1.22
C ARG A 74 -8.85 4.13 -1.77
N SER A 75 -8.29 5.21 -2.33
CA SER A 75 -9.08 6.30 -2.90
C SER A 75 -9.94 5.83 -4.07
N ALA A 76 -9.38 5.04 -5.00
CA ALA A 76 -10.12 4.50 -6.13
C ALA A 76 -11.25 3.56 -5.68
N GLY A 77 -11.00 2.69 -4.70
CA GLY A 77 -12.01 1.81 -4.12
C GLY A 77 -13.16 2.57 -3.46
N GLN A 78 -12.85 3.59 -2.66
CA GLN A 78 -13.86 4.45 -2.02
C GLN A 78 -14.72 5.21 -3.05
N HIS A 79 -14.11 5.74 -4.10
CA HIS A 79 -14.83 6.40 -5.19
C HIS A 79 -15.75 5.43 -5.93
N ALA A 80 -15.29 4.20 -6.20
CA ALA A 80 -16.11 3.18 -6.82
C ALA A 80 -17.30 2.80 -5.93
N HIS A 81 -17.06 2.53 -4.64
CA HIS A 81 -18.12 2.17 -3.69
C HIS A 81 -19.19 3.26 -3.57
N THR A 82 -18.78 4.54 -3.47
CA THR A 82 -19.71 5.68 -3.42
C THR A 82 -20.53 5.82 -4.71
N SER A 83 -19.88 5.68 -5.87
CA SER A 83 -20.55 5.83 -7.18
C SER A 83 -21.53 4.69 -7.45
N TYR A 84 -21.16 3.44 -7.14
CA TYR A 84 -22.03 2.28 -7.32
C TYR A 84 -23.20 2.25 -6.34
N SER A 85 -22.97 2.54 -5.05
CA SER A 85 -24.05 2.63 -4.05
C SER A 85 -25.03 3.75 -4.39
N GLY A 86 -24.56 4.94 -4.77
CA GLY A 86 -25.41 6.06 -5.16
C GLY A 86 -26.24 5.77 -6.41
N ALA A 87 -25.69 5.06 -7.40
CA ALA A 87 -26.43 4.65 -8.60
C ALA A 87 -27.53 3.61 -8.30
N VAL A 88 -27.25 2.65 -7.41
CA VAL A 88 -28.25 1.67 -6.94
C VAL A 88 -29.35 2.36 -6.14
N GLU A 89 -29.01 3.27 -5.24
CA GLU A 89 -29.98 4.00 -4.41
C GLU A 89 -30.84 4.95 -5.24
N ALA A 90 -30.26 5.62 -6.25
CA ALA A 90 -30.99 6.44 -7.21
C ALA A 90 -31.95 5.61 -8.07
N ASN A 91 -31.52 4.43 -8.55
CA ASN A 91 -32.39 3.52 -9.29
C ASN A 91 -33.52 2.97 -8.41
N LEU A 92 -33.24 2.61 -7.16
CA LEU A 92 -34.28 2.17 -6.21
C LEU A 92 -35.28 3.28 -5.89
N LYS A 93 -34.88 4.57 -5.88
CA LYS A 93 -35.80 5.72 -5.71
C LYS A 93 -36.64 6.03 -6.94
N ILE A 94 -36.16 5.72 -8.15
CA ILE A 94 -36.89 5.97 -9.40
C ILE A 94 -37.92 4.86 -9.67
N TRP A 95 -37.66 3.64 -9.19
CA TRP A 95 -38.46 2.45 -9.48
C TRP A 95 -39.17 1.85 -8.24
N GLY A 96 -39.02 2.48 -7.07
CA GLY A 96 -39.70 2.14 -5.82
C GLY A 96 -40.81 3.12 -5.47
#